data_AF-A0A267GJ33-F1
#
_entry.id   AF-A0A267GJ33-F1
#
_cell.length_a   1.000
_cell.length_b   1.000
_cell.length_c   1.000
_cell.angle_alpha   90.00
_cell.angle_beta   90.00
_cell.angle_gamma   90.00
#
_symmetry.space_group_name_H-M   'P 1'
#
loop_
_entity.id
_entity.type
_entity.pdbx_description
1 polymer ?
#
loop_
_entity_poly.entity_id
_entity_poly.type
_entity_poly.pdbx_seq_one_letter_code
_entity_poly.pdbx_strand_id
1 'polypeptide(L)'
;MKDDLDLVLRYFESKESAATNPAAGSDRFATLSTDEIQGKLDAAIPPNTRRKELWAVRIFDQWFEQRHNRILHGDTTGLLVLKERHEWNACDWNYLLKMFILEVRKVDGTKYNATTLRDIFSMMQHYLQYTLKKELNLWKDAACRDARMALDAAMKEATREGLVPGTNASSPIPATLEEELWQKGRLATTSPKLLLFTLVFYLGKQFALRGGTELHGLRYSCEIQLQHEDGQELLVYCENRATKTNNAGIKRRFVPLKTVKASHTADHDRCLPCIYKLYVDKRPENCTVQNLFLAWMRSDASIQQGRWYQNAPVGRHSLDGIVRELTAPLTGVTQRYTNQSLRKTCASTLHRAGFAREDIARVTGHSSTAIERYIQFDVQDHVKVSHALQSGGQSSSLSIDTEPERSVEAMEQSNVVTANPAKKMRLNINGNTNTVEIVFE
;
A
#
# COMPACT_ATOMS: atom_id res chain seq x y z
N MET A 1 15.44 -34.90 36.07
CA MET A 1 14.86 -33.98 37.09
C MET A 1 15.78 -33.74 38.28
N LYS A 2 16.18 -34.75 39.08
CA LYS A 2 17.19 -34.52 40.16
C LYS A 2 18.58 -34.16 39.60
N ASP A 3 19.02 -34.87 38.56
CA ASP A 3 20.34 -34.63 37.95
C ASP A 3 20.43 -33.28 37.22
N ASP A 4 19.32 -32.79 36.64
CA ASP A 4 19.27 -31.48 35.98
C ASP A 4 19.34 -30.33 36.99
N LEU A 5 18.74 -30.50 38.18
CA LEU A 5 18.75 -29.50 39.23
C LEU A 5 20.15 -29.37 39.86
N ASP A 6 20.83 -30.50 40.06
CA ASP A 6 22.20 -30.56 40.60
C ASP A 6 23.21 -29.91 39.62
N LEU A 7 22.99 -30.08 38.31
CA LEU A 7 23.80 -29.44 37.27
C LEU A 7 23.62 -27.91 37.25
N VAL A 8 22.37 -27.45 37.42
CA VAL A 8 22.03 -26.03 37.48
C VAL A 8 22.59 -25.38 38.75
N LEU A 9 22.50 -26.05 39.90
CA LEU A 9 23.04 -25.56 41.17
C LEU A 9 24.57 -25.40 41.12
N ARG A 10 25.30 -26.42 40.64
CA ARG A 10 26.76 -26.34 40.48
C ARG A 10 27.19 -25.23 39.50
N TYR A 11 26.39 -24.97 38.47
CA TYR A 11 26.63 -23.87 37.54
C TYR A 11 26.57 -22.51 38.25
N PHE A 12 25.55 -22.28 39.09
CA PHE A 12 25.40 -21.05 39.84
C PHE A 12 26.43 -20.88 40.96
N GLU A 13 26.76 -21.94 41.69
CA GLU A 13 27.83 -21.94 42.72
C GLU A 13 29.19 -21.57 42.12
N SER A 14 29.50 -22.04 40.90
CA SER A 14 30.74 -21.67 40.21
C SER A 14 30.79 -20.18 39.80
N LYS A 15 29.62 -19.54 39.61
CA LYS A 15 29.50 -18.14 39.16
C LYS A 15 29.46 -17.14 40.31
N GLU A 16 28.92 -17.51 41.46
CA GLU A 16 28.95 -16.65 42.66
C GLU A 16 30.38 -16.41 43.16
N SER A 17 31.27 -17.40 43.02
CA SER A 17 32.70 -17.24 43.39
C SER A 17 33.47 -16.21 42.55
N ALA A 18 32.92 -15.78 41.40
CA ALA A 18 33.58 -14.88 40.45
C ALA A 18 32.98 -13.47 40.39
N ALA A 19 31.92 -13.17 41.16
CA ALA A 19 31.22 -11.88 41.10
C ALA A 19 31.66 -10.94 42.22
N THR A 20 32.54 -9.98 41.92
CA THR A 20 32.71 -8.78 42.76
C THR A 20 31.45 -7.92 42.68
N ASN A 21 30.82 -7.70 43.83
CA ASN A 21 29.58 -6.94 44.03
C ASN A 21 29.57 -5.58 43.26
N PRO A 22 28.71 -5.38 42.25
CA PRO A 22 28.40 -4.05 41.78
C PRO A 22 27.42 -3.38 42.76
N ALA A 23 27.65 -2.10 43.03
CA ALA A 23 26.85 -1.29 43.94
C ALA A 23 25.33 -1.40 43.67
N ALA A 24 24.56 -1.44 44.75
CA ALA A 24 23.10 -1.45 44.76
C ALA A 24 22.54 -0.20 44.04
N GLY A 25 22.18 -0.37 42.77
CA GLY A 25 21.54 0.66 41.97
C GLY A 25 21.01 0.07 40.67
N SER A 26 19.68 -0.12 40.61
CA SER A 26 18.92 -0.45 39.40
C SER A 26 19.47 -1.63 38.59
N ASP A 27 18.90 -2.82 38.79
CA ASP A 27 19.19 -3.97 37.93
C ASP A 27 19.05 -3.57 36.45
N ARG A 28 20.10 -3.83 35.65
CA ARG A 28 20.18 -3.41 34.24
C ARG A 28 19.10 -4.08 33.40
N PHE A 29 18.61 -5.25 33.83
CA PHE A 29 17.71 -6.08 33.06
C PHE A 29 16.29 -6.07 33.66
N ALA A 30 15.30 -5.85 32.81
CA ALA A 30 13.91 -5.94 33.22
C ALA A 30 13.48 -7.42 33.39
N THR A 31 12.86 -7.74 34.52
CA THR A 31 12.16 -9.01 34.71
C THR A 31 10.70 -8.84 34.27
N LEU A 32 10.25 -9.68 33.33
CA LEU A 32 8.87 -9.69 32.86
C LEU A 32 8.19 -10.98 33.31
N SER A 33 6.95 -10.86 33.76
CA SER A 33 6.05 -11.98 34.00
C SER A 33 5.66 -12.69 32.71
N THR A 34 5.17 -13.93 32.82
CA THR A 34 4.65 -14.70 31.68
C THR A 34 3.52 -13.97 30.95
N ASP A 35 2.66 -13.27 31.70
CA ASP A 35 1.55 -12.50 31.14
C ASP A 35 2.03 -11.28 30.35
N GLU A 36 3.07 -10.58 30.82
CA GLU A 36 3.67 -9.47 30.09
C GLU A 36 4.38 -9.94 28.82
N ILE A 37 5.04 -11.11 28.87
CA ILE A 37 5.65 -11.74 27.71
C ILE A 37 4.57 -12.08 26.69
N GLN A 38 3.50 -12.77 27.11
CA GLN A 38 2.40 -13.13 26.22
C GLN A 38 1.72 -11.88 25.67
N GLY A 39 1.49 -10.85 26.48
CA GLY A 39 0.94 -9.56 26.06
C GLY A 39 1.78 -8.87 24.98
N LYS A 40 3.11 -8.92 25.10
CA LYS A 40 4.04 -8.41 24.06
C LYS A 40 3.97 -9.22 22.77
N LEU A 41 3.93 -10.55 22.85
CA LEU A 41 3.79 -11.44 21.68
C LEU A 41 2.46 -11.19 20.96
N ASP A 42 1.39 -11.04 21.73
CA ASP A 42 0.05 -10.74 21.26
C ASP A 42 -0.02 -9.39 20.55
N ALA A 43 0.57 -8.35 21.15
CA ALA A 43 0.60 -7.00 20.60
C ALA A 43 1.41 -6.91 19.30
N ALA A 44 2.33 -7.86 19.05
CA ALA A 44 3.07 -7.94 17.79
C ALA A 44 2.17 -8.32 16.60
N ILE A 45 1.01 -8.97 16.84
CA ILE A 45 0.05 -9.32 15.80
C ILE A 45 -0.79 -8.09 15.44
N PRO A 46 -0.77 -7.61 14.19
CA PRO A 46 -1.53 -6.43 13.81
C PRO A 46 -3.05 -6.59 14.04
N PRO A 47 -3.76 -5.56 14.55
CA PRO A 47 -5.21 -5.65 14.82
C PRO A 47 -6.05 -6.04 13.60
N ASN A 48 -5.65 -5.57 12.41
CA ASN A 48 -6.34 -5.93 11.16
C ASN A 48 -6.14 -7.40 10.79
N THR A 49 -5.02 -8.02 11.16
CA THR A 49 -4.78 -9.46 10.97
C THR A 49 -5.72 -10.26 11.87
N ARG A 50 -5.85 -9.88 13.15
CA ARG A 50 -6.82 -10.50 14.07
C ARG A 50 -8.26 -10.40 13.56
N ARG A 51 -8.67 -9.22 13.06
CA ARG A 51 -10.01 -9.05 12.46
C ARG A 51 -10.23 -9.94 11.24
N LYS A 52 -9.23 -10.07 10.37
CA LYS A 52 -9.31 -10.96 9.19
C LYS A 52 -9.35 -12.43 9.59
N GLU A 53 -8.59 -12.83 10.61
CA GLU A 53 -8.66 -14.17 11.18
C GLU A 53 -10.08 -14.48 11.65
N LEU A 54 -10.64 -13.65 12.53
CA LEU A 54 -11.99 -13.83 13.06
C LEU A 54 -13.03 -13.91 11.94
N TRP A 55 -12.89 -13.09 10.90
CA TRP A 55 -13.78 -13.14 9.74
C TRP A 55 -13.68 -14.48 8.99
N ALA A 56 -12.48 -14.99 8.72
CA ALA A 56 -12.29 -16.26 8.04
C ALA A 56 -12.81 -17.45 8.88
N VAL A 57 -12.53 -17.44 10.18
CA VAL A 57 -13.02 -18.45 11.12
C VAL A 57 -14.54 -18.46 11.19
N ARG A 58 -15.18 -17.28 11.26
CA ARG A 58 -16.66 -17.19 11.24
C ARG A 58 -17.26 -17.79 9.97
N ILE A 59 -16.65 -17.58 8.81
CA ILE A 59 -17.13 -18.18 7.55
C ILE A 59 -16.97 -19.70 7.59
N PHE A 60 -15.84 -20.19 8.11
CA PHE A 60 -15.62 -21.61 8.32
C PHE A 60 -16.66 -22.21 9.27
N ASP A 61 -16.96 -21.55 10.39
CA ASP A 61 -17.94 -21.97 11.38
C ASP A 61 -19.34 -22.07 10.76
N GLN A 62 -19.77 -21.04 10.03
CA GLN A 62 -21.05 -21.02 9.32
C GLN A 62 -21.15 -22.16 8.30
N TRP A 63 -20.11 -22.38 7.50
CA TRP A 63 -20.06 -23.49 6.55
C TRP A 63 -20.13 -24.85 7.26
N PHE A 64 -19.37 -25.00 8.34
CA PHE A 64 -19.28 -26.24 9.10
C PHE A 64 -20.61 -26.60 9.75
N GLU A 65 -21.27 -25.64 10.41
CA GLU A 65 -22.62 -25.81 10.99
C GLU A 65 -23.65 -26.19 9.92
N GLN A 66 -23.62 -25.53 8.76
CA GLN A 66 -24.51 -25.87 7.65
C GLN A 66 -24.31 -27.30 7.16
N ARG A 67 -23.05 -27.75 7.01
CA ARG A 67 -22.75 -29.14 6.63
C ARG A 67 -23.16 -30.13 7.71
N HIS A 68 -22.97 -29.79 8.98
CA HIS A 68 -23.38 -30.62 10.11
C HIS A 68 -24.90 -30.81 10.16
N ASN A 69 -25.65 -29.71 10.04
CA ASN A 69 -27.11 -29.73 10.07
C ASN A 69 -27.73 -30.53 8.92
N ARG A 70 -27.09 -30.55 7.74
CA ARG A 70 -27.55 -31.39 6.61
C ARG A 70 -27.65 -32.87 6.99
N ILE A 71 -26.66 -33.42 7.70
CA ILE A 71 -26.73 -34.81 8.16
C ILE A 71 -27.86 -35.03 9.15
N LEU A 72 -28.10 -34.08 10.07
CA LEU A 72 -29.19 -34.18 11.04
C LEU A 72 -30.57 -34.23 10.35
N HIS A 73 -30.68 -33.68 9.14
CA HIS A 73 -31.87 -33.71 8.30
C HIS A 73 -31.87 -34.83 7.25
N GLY A 74 -30.96 -35.81 7.35
CA GLY A 74 -30.93 -36.99 6.46
C GLY A 74 -30.30 -36.75 5.09
N ASP A 75 -29.67 -35.60 4.86
CA ASP A 75 -28.93 -35.32 3.63
C ASP A 75 -27.53 -35.99 3.70
N THR A 76 -27.31 -36.94 2.79
CA THR A 76 -26.07 -37.73 2.69
C THR A 76 -24.85 -36.90 2.29
N THR A 77 -25.04 -35.64 1.86
CA THR A 77 -23.96 -34.69 1.59
C THR A 77 -23.49 -33.91 2.81
N GLY A 78 -24.14 -34.05 3.98
CA GLY A 78 -23.71 -33.40 5.21
C GLY A 78 -22.38 -33.94 5.77
N LEU A 79 -21.91 -33.36 6.87
CA LEU A 79 -20.65 -33.76 7.52
C LEU A 79 -20.78 -33.84 9.05
N LEU A 80 -20.65 -35.04 9.60
CA LEU A 80 -20.71 -35.29 11.03
C LEU A 80 -19.28 -35.45 11.55
N VAL A 81 -18.81 -34.43 12.27
CA VAL A 81 -17.55 -34.51 13.00
C VAL A 81 -17.89 -34.50 14.48
N LEU A 82 -17.60 -35.60 15.16
CA LEU A 82 -17.89 -35.79 16.59
C LEU A 82 -16.75 -35.29 17.49
N LYS A 83 -15.57 -35.06 16.92
CA LYS A 83 -14.40 -34.54 17.63
C LYS A 83 -14.52 -33.04 17.82
N GLU A 84 -14.08 -32.55 18.98
CA GLU A 84 -13.93 -31.12 19.17
C GLU A 84 -12.81 -30.56 18.28
N ARG A 85 -12.93 -29.27 17.91
CA ARG A 85 -11.98 -28.60 17.02
C ARG A 85 -10.53 -28.67 17.50
N HIS A 86 -10.33 -28.61 18.82
CA HIS A 86 -9.02 -28.66 19.43
C HIS A 86 -8.37 -30.06 19.32
N GLU A 87 -9.14 -31.11 19.07
CA GLU A 87 -8.68 -32.49 18.92
C GLU A 87 -8.33 -32.84 17.47
N TRP A 88 -8.76 -32.02 16.50
CA TRP A 88 -8.50 -32.28 15.08
C TRP A 88 -7.00 -32.33 14.79
N ASN A 89 -6.59 -33.41 14.10
CA ASN A 89 -5.23 -33.63 13.64
C ASN A 89 -5.03 -33.08 12.21
N ALA A 90 -3.84 -33.29 11.65
CA ALA A 90 -3.50 -32.79 10.32
C ALA A 90 -4.41 -33.35 9.21
N CYS A 91 -4.81 -34.63 9.30
CA CYS A 91 -5.70 -35.27 8.33
C CYS A 91 -7.13 -34.72 8.45
N ASP A 92 -7.63 -34.52 9.67
CA ASP A 92 -8.94 -33.91 9.93
C ASP A 92 -8.99 -32.50 9.31
N TRP A 93 -7.98 -31.66 9.58
CA TRP A 93 -7.87 -30.31 9.01
C TRP A 93 -7.74 -30.31 7.49
N ASN A 94 -6.92 -31.20 6.92
CA ASN A 94 -6.77 -31.34 5.48
C ASN A 94 -8.11 -31.69 4.81
N TYR A 95 -8.83 -32.67 5.36
CA TYR A 95 -10.12 -33.10 4.85
C TYR A 95 -11.16 -31.97 4.90
N LEU A 96 -11.27 -31.28 6.04
CA LEU A 96 -12.22 -30.19 6.24
C LEU A 96 -11.93 -28.97 5.37
N LEU A 97 -10.68 -28.52 5.34
CA LEU A 97 -10.29 -27.34 4.57
C LEU A 97 -10.40 -27.56 3.07
N LYS A 98 -10.13 -28.79 2.59
CA LYS A 98 -10.35 -29.17 1.19
C LYS A 98 -11.79 -28.91 0.75
N MET A 99 -12.75 -29.41 1.53
CA MET A 99 -14.18 -29.23 1.24
C MET A 99 -14.60 -27.77 1.39
N PHE A 100 -14.22 -27.16 2.51
CA PHE A 100 -14.53 -25.76 2.79
C PHE A 100 -14.11 -24.82 1.66
N ILE A 101 -12.87 -24.93 1.18
CA ILE A 101 -12.35 -24.01 0.16
C ILE A 101 -13.06 -24.13 -1.19
N LEU A 102 -13.50 -25.33 -1.56
CA LEU A 102 -14.26 -25.53 -2.81
C LEU A 102 -15.71 -25.04 -2.69
N GLU A 103 -16.28 -25.08 -1.49
CA GLU A 103 -17.69 -24.80 -1.24
C GLU A 103 -17.97 -23.39 -0.75
N VAL A 104 -16.96 -22.69 -0.21
CA VAL A 104 -17.15 -21.37 0.39
C VAL A 104 -17.73 -20.38 -0.63
N ARG A 105 -18.78 -19.66 -0.22
CA ARG A 105 -19.45 -18.62 -1.00
C ARG A 105 -19.69 -17.39 -0.14
N LYS A 106 -19.90 -16.25 -0.79
CA LYS A 106 -20.38 -15.04 -0.12
C LYS A 106 -21.83 -15.24 0.34
N VAL A 107 -22.31 -14.30 1.16
CA VAL A 107 -23.71 -14.26 1.63
C VAL A 107 -24.71 -14.23 0.47
N ASP A 108 -24.36 -13.59 -0.64
CA ASP A 108 -25.16 -13.54 -1.87
C ASP A 108 -25.09 -14.82 -2.73
N GLY A 109 -24.40 -15.86 -2.26
CA GLY A 109 -24.19 -17.13 -2.98
C GLY A 109 -23.08 -17.09 -4.04
N THR A 110 -22.51 -15.93 -4.34
CA THR A 110 -21.46 -15.81 -5.37
C THR A 110 -20.10 -16.32 -4.88
N LYS A 111 -19.25 -16.73 -5.83
CA LYS A 111 -17.89 -17.19 -5.55
C LYS A 111 -16.96 -16.05 -5.13
N TYR A 112 -15.95 -16.40 -4.35
CA TYR A 112 -14.83 -15.51 -4.01
C TYR A 112 -13.79 -15.48 -5.14
N ASN A 113 -13.11 -14.35 -5.30
CA ASN A 113 -11.96 -14.27 -6.22
C ASN A 113 -10.75 -15.04 -5.66
N ALA A 114 -9.78 -15.34 -6.53
CA ALA A 114 -8.58 -16.10 -6.18
C ALA A 114 -7.76 -15.50 -5.02
N THR A 115 -7.68 -14.17 -4.92
CA THR A 115 -6.94 -13.51 -3.83
C THR A 115 -7.64 -13.67 -2.50
N THR A 116 -8.97 -13.53 -2.46
CA THR A 116 -9.75 -13.70 -1.22
C THR A 116 -9.72 -15.15 -0.74
N LEU A 117 -9.78 -16.13 -1.64
CA LEU A 117 -9.62 -17.55 -1.29
C LEU A 117 -8.27 -17.83 -0.63
N ARG A 118 -7.18 -17.32 -1.23
CA ARG A 118 -5.83 -17.41 -0.64
C ARG A 118 -5.74 -16.71 0.72
N ASP A 119 -6.38 -15.56 0.87
CA ASP A 119 -6.45 -14.83 2.14
C ASP A 119 -7.19 -15.65 3.21
N ILE A 120 -8.35 -16.25 2.89
CA ILE A 120 -9.10 -17.14 3.80
C ILE A 120 -8.18 -18.29 4.25
N PHE A 121 -7.53 -18.99 3.31
CA PHE A 121 -6.63 -20.11 3.65
C PHE A 121 -5.45 -19.66 4.53
N SER A 122 -4.89 -18.48 4.26
CA SER A 122 -3.82 -17.89 5.08
C SER A 122 -4.30 -17.52 6.48
N MET A 123 -5.53 -17.05 6.62
CA MET A 123 -6.14 -16.73 7.92
C MET A 123 -6.48 -18.00 8.71
N MET A 124 -6.87 -19.09 8.03
CA MET A 124 -6.98 -20.41 8.69
C MET A 124 -5.62 -20.89 9.20
N GLN A 125 -4.55 -20.77 8.40
CA GLN A 125 -3.18 -21.05 8.89
C GLN A 125 -2.83 -20.21 10.13
N HIS A 126 -3.15 -18.91 10.10
CA HIS A 126 -2.90 -18.02 11.22
C HIS A 126 -3.66 -18.45 12.47
N TYR A 127 -4.95 -18.78 12.34
CA TYR A 127 -5.78 -19.29 13.42
C TYR A 127 -5.22 -20.59 14.03
N LEU A 128 -4.81 -21.55 13.20
CA LEU A 128 -4.21 -22.80 13.67
C LEU A 128 -2.95 -22.55 14.50
N GLN A 129 -2.09 -21.63 14.05
CA GLN A 129 -0.79 -21.36 14.67
C GLN A 129 -0.90 -20.52 15.94
N TYR A 130 -1.69 -19.44 15.92
CA TYR A 130 -1.70 -18.45 17.01
C TYR A 130 -2.85 -18.67 18.00
N THR A 131 -4.00 -19.14 17.52
CA THR A 131 -5.19 -19.29 18.36
C THR A 131 -5.31 -20.72 18.89
N LEU A 132 -5.15 -21.74 18.04
CA LEU A 132 -5.15 -23.14 18.47
C LEU A 132 -3.77 -23.67 18.89
N LYS A 133 -2.70 -22.90 18.67
CA LYS A 133 -1.31 -23.27 18.98
C LYS A 133 -0.91 -24.65 18.43
N LYS A 134 -1.43 -25.00 17.26
CA LYS A 134 -1.14 -26.26 16.56
C LYS A 134 0.19 -26.16 15.81
N GLU A 135 1.03 -27.17 15.93
CA GLU A 135 2.24 -27.34 15.13
C GLU A 135 1.90 -27.90 13.73
N LEU A 136 1.04 -27.18 12.99
CA LEU A 136 0.60 -27.56 11.66
C LEU A 136 0.81 -26.40 10.68
N ASN A 137 1.50 -26.67 9.58
CA ASN A 137 1.72 -25.74 8.50
C ASN A 137 0.99 -26.19 7.22
N LEU A 138 -0.19 -25.62 7.00
CA LEU A 138 -1.02 -25.82 5.81
C LEU A 138 -0.29 -25.56 4.50
N TRP A 139 0.75 -24.73 4.48
CA TRP A 139 1.51 -24.41 3.26
C TRP A 139 2.64 -25.40 2.97
N LYS A 140 3.15 -26.12 3.98
CA LYS A 140 4.36 -26.93 3.85
C LYS A 140 4.13 -28.41 4.13
N ASP A 141 3.29 -28.73 5.10
CA ASP A 141 3.21 -30.09 5.62
C ASP A 141 2.54 -31.02 4.60
N ALA A 142 3.12 -32.20 4.39
CA ALA A 142 2.65 -33.17 3.41
C ALA A 142 1.19 -33.60 3.67
N ALA A 143 0.80 -33.71 4.93
CA ALA A 143 -0.55 -34.08 5.35
C ALA A 143 -1.64 -33.11 4.84
N CYS A 144 -1.30 -31.86 4.53
CA CYS A 144 -2.23 -30.85 4.02
C CYS A 144 -2.21 -30.66 2.49
N ARG A 145 -1.69 -31.65 1.75
CA ARG A 145 -1.55 -31.56 0.28
C ARG A 145 -2.88 -31.36 -0.43
N ASP A 146 -3.92 -32.10 -0.06
CA ASP A 146 -5.19 -32.05 -0.79
C ASP A 146 -5.90 -30.71 -0.60
N ALA A 147 -5.84 -30.14 0.61
CA ALA A 147 -6.37 -28.81 0.89
C ALA A 147 -5.66 -27.74 0.04
N ARG A 148 -4.33 -27.85 -0.14
CA ARG A 148 -3.59 -26.96 -1.05
C ARG A 148 -3.98 -27.15 -2.51
N MET A 149 -4.17 -28.40 -2.96
CA MET A 149 -4.61 -28.68 -4.33
C MET A 149 -6.03 -28.17 -4.59
N ALA A 150 -6.93 -28.30 -3.63
CA ALA A 150 -8.28 -27.72 -3.70
C ALA A 150 -8.23 -26.19 -3.77
N LEU A 151 -7.36 -25.54 -2.98
CA LEU A 151 -7.15 -24.10 -3.09
C LEU A 151 -6.65 -23.69 -4.48
N ASP A 152 -5.64 -24.37 -5.02
CA ASP A 152 -5.10 -24.09 -6.36
C ASP A 152 -6.19 -24.27 -7.44
N ALA A 153 -6.97 -25.34 -7.37
CA ALA A 153 -8.09 -25.57 -8.28
C ALA A 153 -9.15 -24.46 -8.20
N ALA A 154 -9.59 -24.11 -6.99
CA ALA A 154 -10.57 -23.05 -6.76
C ALA A 154 -10.08 -21.68 -7.25
N MET A 155 -8.79 -21.38 -7.05
CA MET A 155 -8.18 -20.14 -7.54
C MET A 155 -8.13 -20.10 -9.07
N LYS A 156 -7.74 -21.20 -9.73
CA LYS A 156 -7.71 -21.30 -11.20
C LYS A 156 -9.11 -21.19 -11.80
N GLU A 157 -10.10 -21.82 -11.19
CA GLU A 157 -11.51 -21.70 -11.58
C GLU A 157 -12.00 -20.26 -11.46
N ALA A 158 -11.78 -19.61 -10.30
CA ALA A 158 -12.17 -18.23 -10.09
C ALA A 158 -11.52 -17.27 -11.11
N THR A 159 -10.24 -17.48 -11.45
CA THR A 159 -9.57 -16.71 -12.50
C THR A 159 -10.16 -16.95 -13.88
N ARG A 160 -10.48 -18.21 -14.23
CA ARG A 160 -11.12 -18.57 -15.50
C ARG A 160 -12.50 -17.94 -15.66
N GLU A 161 -13.23 -17.80 -14.56
CA GLU A 161 -14.53 -17.13 -14.50
C GLU A 161 -14.43 -15.59 -14.47
N GLY A 162 -13.22 -15.03 -14.58
CA GLY A 162 -13.02 -13.58 -14.58
C GLY A 162 -13.22 -12.92 -13.21
N LEU A 163 -13.24 -13.68 -12.11
CA LEU A 163 -13.32 -13.16 -10.75
C LEU A 163 -11.95 -12.57 -10.37
N VAL A 164 -11.67 -11.39 -10.88
CA VAL A 164 -10.40 -10.69 -10.64
C VAL A 164 -10.46 -9.81 -9.39
N PRO A 165 -9.36 -9.73 -8.60
CA PRO A 165 -9.23 -8.75 -7.55
C PRO A 165 -9.20 -7.33 -8.13
N GLY A 166 -9.68 -6.34 -7.36
CA GLY A 166 -9.48 -4.93 -7.71
C GLY A 166 -10.64 -4.25 -8.45
N THR A 167 -11.81 -4.89 -8.56
CA THR A 167 -13.06 -4.21 -9.02
C THR A 167 -13.37 -2.94 -8.22
N ASN A 168 -12.95 -2.88 -6.95
CA ASN A 168 -13.06 -1.73 -6.07
C ASN A 168 -11.72 -0.99 -5.84
N ALA A 169 -10.73 -1.19 -6.71
CA ALA A 169 -9.47 -0.46 -6.63
C ALA A 169 -9.70 1.02 -6.92
N SER A 170 -8.97 1.88 -6.22
CA SER A 170 -9.03 3.30 -6.49
C SER A 170 -8.18 3.68 -7.70
N SER A 171 -8.56 4.71 -8.46
CA SER A 171 -7.78 5.23 -9.59
C SER A 171 -6.92 6.44 -9.18
N PRO A 172 -5.79 6.73 -9.85
CA PRO A 172 -5.11 8.01 -9.73
C PRO A 172 -6.07 9.15 -10.08
N ILE A 173 -5.98 10.25 -9.34
CA ILE A 173 -6.68 11.51 -9.60
C ILE A 173 -6.07 12.16 -10.85
N PRO A 174 -6.86 12.37 -11.93
CA PRO A 174 -6.42 13.12 -13.11
C PRO A 174 -6.21 14.60 -12.82
N ALA A 175 -5.35 15.28 -13.60
CA ALA A 175 -5.12 16.71 -13.46
C ALA A 175 -6.39 17.54 -13.69
N THR A 176 -7.24 17.15 -14.64
CA THR A 176 -8.53 17.79 -14.91
C THR A 176 -9.48 17.73 -13.71
N LEU A 177 -9.49 16.61 -12.99
CA LEU A 177 -10.32 16.44 -11.79
C LEU A 177 -9.79 17.29 -10.63
N GLU A 178 -8.46 17.38 -10.48
CA GLU A 178 -7.84 18.27 -9.49
C GLU A 178 -8.18 19.74 -9.77
N GLU A 179 -8.13 20.15 -11.04
CA GLU A 179 -8.54 21.49 -11.45
C GLU A 179 -10.02 21.76 -11.16
N GLU A 180 -10.90 20.80 -11.46
CA GLU A 180 -12.32 20.90 -11.13
C GLU A 180 -12.57 21.04 -9.61
N LEU A 181 -11.79 20.32 -8.78
CA LEU A 181 -11.87 20.46 -7.32
C LEU A 181 -11.47 21.86 -6.85
N TRP A 182 -10.48 22.49 -7.47
CA TRP A 182 -10.10 23.87 -7.21
C TRP A 182 -11.17 24.87 -7.67
N GLN A 183 -11.62 24.75 -8.92
CA GLN A 183 -12.65 25.63 -9.51
C GLN A 183 -13.96 25.60 -8.71
N LYS A 184 -14.36 24.43 -8.21
CA LYS A 184 -15.56 24.27 -7.37
C LYS A 184 -15.34 24.62 -5.89
N GLY A 185 -14.18 25.16 -5.52
CA GLY A 185 -13.84 25.55 -4.14
C GLY A 185 -13.84 24.38 -3.14
N ARG A 186 -13.62 23.15 -3.63
CA ARG A 186 -13.52 21.93 -2.80
C ARG A 186 -12.12 21.75 -2.23
N LEU A 187 -11.11 22.19 -2.99
CA LEU A 187 -9.77 22.48 -2.48
C LEU A 187 -9.67 23.99 -2.26
N ALA A 188 -9.34 24.38 -1.04
CA ALA A 188 -9.18 25.77 -0.62
C ALA A 188 -8.52 25.84 0.75
N THR A 189 -8.05 27.03 1.12
CA THR A 189 -7.44 27.34 2.43
C THR A 189 -8.33 28.25 3.29
N THR A 190 -9.54 28.57 2.82
CA THR A 190 -10.42 29.62 3.37
C THR A 190 -11.20 29.24 4.62
N SER A 191 -11.26 27.94 4.97
CA SER A 191 -11.97 27.46 6.16
C SER A 191 -11.18 26.34 6.84
N PRO A 192 -11.38 26.07 8.14
CA PRO A 192 -10.57 25.07 8.86
C PRO A 192 -10.74 23.65 8.31
N LYS A 193 -11.95 23.32 7.83
CA LYS A 193 -12.20 22.02 7.18
C LYS A 193 -11.50 21.94 5.83
N LEU A 194 -11.65 22.95 4.97
CA LEU A 194 -11.06 22.94 3.63
C LEU A 194 -9.53 22.97 3.70
N LEU A 195 -8.95 23.78 4.59
CA LEU A 195 -7.50 23.81 4.82
C LEU A 195 -6.96 22.42 5.19
N LEU A 196 -7.64 21.70 6.10
CA LEU A 196 -7.24 20.35 6.48
C LEU A 196 -7.37 19.36 5.31
N PHE A 197 -8.44 19.47 4.52
CA PHE A 197 -8.68 18.58 3.38
C PHE A 197 -7.64 18.81 2.29
N THR A 198 -7.34 20.07 1.97
CA THR A 198 -6.30 20.49 1.02
C THR A 198 -4.92 20.03 1.49
N LEU A 199 -4.60 20.20 2.77
CA LEU A 199 -3.34 19.72 3.33
C LEU A 199 -3.20 18.20 3.21
N VAL A 200 -4.23 17.42 3.56
CA VAL A 200 -4.24 15.96 3.40
C VAL A 200 -4.06 15.55 1.94
N PHE A 201 -4.73 16.26 1.01
CA PHE A 201 -4.62 16.03 -0.42
C PHE A 201 -3.17 16.19 -0.90
N TYR A 202 -2.55 17.33 -0.62
CA TYR A 202 -1.18 17.61 -1.07
C TYR A 202 -0.12 16.77 -0.36
N LEU A 203 -0.26 16.52 0.95
CA LEU A 203 0.63 15.61 1.67
C LEU A 203 0.54 14.18 1.08
N GLY A 204 -0.66 13.69 0.82
CA GLY A 204 -0.84 12.37 0.21
C GLY A 204 -0.29 12.29 -1.22
N LYS A 205 -0.39 13.37 -2.00
CA LYS A 205 0.07 13.45 -3.40
C LYS A 205 1.59 13.64 -3.50
N GLN A 206 2.17 14.60 -2.78
CA GLN A 206 3.60 14.91 -2.89
C GLN A 206 4.47 13.96 -2.07
N PHE A 207 4.05 13.59 -0.86
CA PHE A 207 4.79 12.65 -0.03
C PHE A 207 4.32 11.21 -0.18
N ALA A 208 3.41 10.89 -1.11
CA ALA A 208 2.95 9.52 -1.38
C ALA A 208 2.57 8.73 -0.10
N LEU A 209 1.93 9.41 0.85
CA LEU A 209 1.59 8.84 2.16
C LEU A 209 0.53 7.75 2.03
N ARG A 210 0.57 6.76 2.90
CA ARG A 210 -0.52 5.79 2.98
C ARG A 210 -1.68 6.35 3.82
N GLY A 211 -2.91 6.17 3.34
CA GLY A 211 -4.10 6.42 4.16
C GLY A 211 -4.20 5.46 5.37
N GLY A 212 -5.21 5.64 6.21
CA GLY A 212 -5.45 4.77 7.35
C GLY A 212 -4.65 5.18 8.59
N THR A 213 -4.09 4.15 9.24
CA THR A 213 -3.33 4.31 10.49
C THR A 213 -2.10 5.19 10.32
N GLU A 214 -1.43 5.12 9.16
CA GLU A 214 -0.20 5.87 8.89
C GLU A 214 -0.49 7.37 8.84
N LEU A 215 -1.42 7.80 7.97
CA LEU A 215 -1.87 9.20 7.90
C LEU A 215 -2.39 9.73 9.26
N HIS A 216 -3.22 8.96 9.97
CA HIS A 216 -3.74 9.36 11.29
C HIS A 216 -2.64 9.43 12.36
N GLY A 217 -1.64 8.55 12.26
CA GLY A 217 -0.53 8.43 13.22
C GLY A 217 0.59 9.44 13.00
N LEU A 218 0.51 10.25 11.94
CA LEU A 218 1.49 11.31 11.69
C LEU A 218 1.58 12.24 12.89
N ARG A 219 2.79 12.56 13.34
CA ARG A 219 3.00 13.51 14.43
C ARG A 219 3.55 14.84 13.93
N TYR A 220 2.97 15.91 14.48
CA TYR A 220 3.49 17.26 14.34
C TYR A 220 4.94 17.31 14.86
N SER A 221 5.76 18.13 14.20
CA SER A 221 7.19 18.37 14.50
C SER A 221 8.11 17.14 14.61
N CYS A 222 7.66 15.92 14.29
CA CYS A 222 8.48 14.70 14.33
C CYS A 222 8.73 14.12 12.93
N GLU A 223 7.66 13.93 12.14
CA GLU A 223 7.75 13.30 10.82
C GLU A 223 7.62 14.32 9.69
N ILE A 224 6.98 15.47 9.93
CA ILE A 224 6.86 16.55 8.96
C ILE A 224 7.40 17.83 9.57
N GLN A 225 8.42 18.39 8.94
CA GLN A 225 9.16 19.56 9.40
C GLN A 225 9.54 20.47 8.23
N LEU A 226 9.64 21.77 8.49
CA LEU A 226 10.28 22.71 7.58
C LEU A 226 11.79 22.66 7.83
N GLN A 227 12.57 22.53 6.76
CA GLN A 227 14.03 22.51 6.80
C GLN A 227 14.57 23.50 5.77
N HIS A 228 15.75 24.07 6.06
CA HIS A 228 16.45 24.96 5.13
C HIS A 228 17.66 24.20 4.59
N GLU A 229 17.71 24.00 3.28
CA GLU A 229 18.79 23.31 2.58
C GLU A 229 19.15 24.10 1.34
N ASP A 230 20.44 24.33 1.11
CA ASP A 230 20.96 25.04 -0.07
C ASP A 230 20.27 26.39 -0.36
N GLY A 231 19.92 27.13 0.70
CA GLY A 231 19.23 28.41 0.60
C GLY A 231 17.73 28.33 0.29
N GLN A 232 17.17 27.12 0.22
CA GLN A 232 15.75 26.87 -0.03
C GLN A 232 15.06 26.27 1.20
N GLU A 233 13.90 26.82 1.55
CA GLU A 233 13.04 26.21 2.57
C GLU A 233 12.20 25.09 1.93
N LEU A 234 12.28 23.89 2.51
CA LEU A 234 11.61 22.69 2.05
C LEU A 234 10.74 22.12 3.16
N LEU A 235 9.55 21.62 2.82
CA LEU A 235 8.79 20.77 3.71
C LEU A 235 9.27 19.33 3.55
N VAL A 236 9.78 18.75 4.63
CA VAL A 236 10.39 17.42 4.64
C VAL A 236 9.53 16.45 5.41
N TYR A 237 9.20 15.33 4.76
CA TYR A 237 8.65 14.15 5.41
C TYR A 237 9.75 13.10 5.62
N CYS A 238 9.98 12.73 6.87
CA CYS A 238 10.87 11.63 7.26
C CYS A 238 10.04 10.55 7.97
N GLU A 239 10.04 9.34 7.41
CA GLU A 239 9.41 8.17 8.04
C GLU A 239 10.26 7.72 9.24
N ASN A 240 10.01 8.28 10.42
CA ASN A 240 10.83 8.01 11.61
C ASN A 240 10.27 6.87 12.48
N ARG A 241 9.28 6.12 11.99
CA ARG A 241 8.58 5.08 12.74
C ARG A 241 8.22 3.87 11.89
N ALA A 242 8.07 2.75 12.60
CA ALA A 242 7.61 1.50 12.04
C ALA A 242 6.18 1.64 11.48
N THR A 243 6.06 1.53 10.14
CA THR A 243 4.76 1.46 9.44
C THR A 243 4.39 0.02 9.13
N LYS A 244 3.15 -0.24 8.70
CA LYS A 244 2.62 -1.60 8.41
C LYS A 244 3.60 -2.53 7.68
N THR A 245 4.41 -2.00 6.79
CA THR A 245 5.40 -2.75 5.98
C THR A 245 6.86 -2.44 6.33
N ASN A 246 7.09 -1.43 7.17
CA ASN A 246 8.38 -0.97 7.68
C ASN A 246 8.53 -1.31 9.18
N ASN A 247 7.94 -2.41 9.63
CA ASN A 247 8.19 -2.92 10.98
C ASN A 247 9.52 -3.66 10.96
N ALA A 248 10.57 -3.04 11.49
CA ALA A 248 11.83 -3.72 11.74
C ALA A 248 11.55 -4.98 12.57
N GLY A 249 12.07 -6.11 12.12
CA GLY A 249 11.81 -7.41 12.74
C GLY A 249 12.82 -8.44 12.26
N ILE A 250 12.75 -9.67 12.78
CA ILE A 250 13.77 -10.71 12.51
C ILE A 250 14.05 -10.88 11.01
N LYS A 251 13.01 -10.78 10.17
CA LYS A 251 13.09 -10.95 8.71
C LYS A 251 13.53 -9.68 7.95
N ARG A 252 13.47 -8.49 8.55
CA ARG A 252 13.87 -7.21 7.96
C ARG A 252 14.54 -6.35 9.02
N ARG A 253 15.85 -6.55 9.20
CA ARG A 253 16.67 -5.87 10.22
C ARG A 253 16.95 -4.41 9.88
N PHE A 254 17.13 -4.11 8.59
CA PHE A 254 17.30 -2.76 8.09
C PHE A 254 16.14 -2.45 7.15
N VAL A 255 15.51 -1.30 7.35
CA VAL A 255 14.53 -0.79 6.41
C VAL A 255 14.87 0.67 6.13
N PRO A 256 15.15 1.03 4.87
CA PRO A 256 15.46 2.40 4.52
C PRO A 256 14.23 3.25 4.83
N LEU A 257 14.40 4.24 5.72
CA LEU A 257 13.36 5.17 6.07
C LEU A 257 13.10 6.09 4.88
N LYS A 258 11.83 6.21 4.49
CA LYS A 258 11.43 7.09 3.40
C LYS A 258 11.62 8.55 3.81
N THR A 259 12.40 9.28 3.03
CA THR A 259 12.53 10.74 3.13
C THR A 259 12.11 11.37 1.82
N VAL A 260 11.16 12.31 1.85
CA VAL A 260 10.66 13.04 0.67
C VAL A 260 10.52 14.51 1.02
N LYS A 261 10.84 15.38 0.08
CA LYS A 261 10.84 16.83 0.27
C LYS A 261 9.89 17.49 -0.74
N ALA A 262 9.29 18.60 -0.33
CA ALA A 262 8.43 19.44 -1.14
C ALA A 262 8.93 20.87 -1.10
N SER A 263 9.15 21.45 -2.27
CA SER A 263 9.56 22.84 -2.43
C SER A 263 8.37 23.78 -2.52
N HIS A 264 8.64 25.07 -2.35
CA HIS A 264 7.67 26.11 -2.67
C HIS A 264 7.34 26.12 -4.16
N THR A 265 6.10 26.50 -4.49
CA THR A 265 5.62 26.72 -5.85
C THR A 265 5.23 28.18 -6.04
N ALA A 266 5.24 28.68 -7.28
CA ALA A 266 4.85 30.05 -7.60
C ALA A 266 3.38 30.34 -7.25
N ASP A 267 2.51 29.35 -7.43
CA ASP A 267 1.13 29.39 -6.95
C ASP A 267 1.10 29.12 -5.45
N HIS A 268 0.85 30.16 -4.65
CA HIS A 268 0.82 30.12 -3.20
C HIS A 268 -0.37 29.31 -2.64
N ASP A 269 -1.50 29.29 -3.35
CA ASP A 269 -2.69 28.55 -2.92
C ASP A 269 -2.51 27.04 -3.08
N ARG A 270 -1.70 26.63 -4.08
CA ARG A 270 -1.34 25.23 -4.35
C ARG A 270 0.00 24.80 -3.75
N CYS A 271 0.68 25.69 -3.02
CA CYS A 271 1.99 25.46 -2.43
C CYS A 271 1.89 24.67 -1.12
N LEU A 272 2.36 23.41 -1.11
CA LEU A 272 2.29 22.55 0.08
C LEU A 272 3.01 23.16 1.31
N PRO A 273 4.25 23.68 1.21
CA PRO A 273 4.86 24.40 2.33
C PRO A 273 4.01 25.56 2.86
N CYS A 274 3.40 26.37 2.00
CA CYS A 274 2.53 27.48 2.40
C CYS A 274 1.24 27.01 3.08
N ILE A 275 0.57 26.01 2.50
CA ILE A 275 -0.63 25.38 3.10
C ILE A 275 -0.28 24.80 4.49
N TYR A 276 0.87 24.15 4.61
CA TYR A 276 1.34 23.58 5.88
C TYR A 276 1.60 24.68 6.91
N LYS A 277 2.30 25.77 6.55
CA LYS A 277 2.53 26.92 7.44
C LYS A 277 1.22 27.50 7.95
N LEU A 278 0.28 27.79 7.06
CA LEU A 278 -1.04 28.27 7.44
C LEU A 278 -1.76 27.31 8.39
N TYR A 279 -1.66 26.00 8.14
CA TYR A 279 -2.24 25.00 9.05
C TYR A 279 -1.59 25.03 10.44
N VAL A 280 -0.26 25.15 10.51
CA VAL A 280 0.49 25.24 11.76
C VAL A 280 0.13 26.51 12.54
N ASP A 281 0.03 27.65 11.87
CA ASP A 281 -0.35 28.94 12.47
C ASP A 281 -1.77 28.90 13.07
N LYS A 282 -2.63 28.04 12.53
CA LYS A 282 -4.01 27.83 13.01
C LYS A 282 -4.12 26.77 14.11
N ARG A 283 -3.04 26.06 14.44
CA ARG A 283 -3.03 25.11 15.57
C ARG A 283 -3.13 25.88 16.89
N PRO A 284 -3.74 25.30 17.94
CA PRO A 284 -3.70 25.89 19.27
C PRO A 284 -2.27 25.99 19.80
N GLU A 285 -1.92 27.12 20.42
CA GLU A 285 -0.59 27.36 21.00
C GLU A 285 -0.18 26.28 22.03
N ASN A 286 -1.11 25.89 22.90
CA ASN A 286 -0.89 24.86 23.93
C ASN A 286 -1.44 23.49 23.52
N CYS A 287 -1.15 23.05 22.30
CA CYS A 287 -1.61 21.75 21.80
C CYS A 287 -0.82 20.60 22.46
N THR A 288 -1.50 19.76 23.23
CA THR A 288 -0.92 18.57 23.88
C THR A 288 -0.98 17.33 23.00
N VAL A 289 -1.82 17.37 21.95
CA VAL A 289 -1.97 16.27 20.99
C VAL A 289 -0.81 16.23 20.02
N GLN A 290 -0.09 15.10 20.02
CA GLN A 290 1.06 14.92 19.13
C GLN A 290 0.66 14.71 17.67
N ASN A 291 -0.58 14.28 17.39
CA ASN A 291 -1.04 14.05 16.03
C ASN A 291 -0.95 15.32 15.17
N LEU A 292 -0.55 15.14 13.92
CA LEU A 292 -0.47 16.21 12.94
C LEU A 292 -1.87 16.73 12.61
N PHE A 293 -2.85 15.86 12.40
CA PHE A 293 -4.20 16.34 12.05
C PHE A 293 -5.10 16.46 13.28
N LEU A 294 -5.52 17.69 13.55
CA LEU A 294 -6.41 18.07 14.64
C LEU A 294 -7.85 18.26 14.15
N ALA A 295 -8.82 17.88 15.00
CA ALA A 295 -10.24 18.11 14.74
C ALA A 295 -10.51 19.61 14.60
N TRP A 296 -11.25 20.00 13.56
CA TRP A 296 -11.62 21.41 13.39
C TRP A 296 -12.78 21.82 14.29
N MET A 297 -12.84 23.09 14.65
CA MET A 297 -13.95 23.68 15.39
C MET A 297 -15.24 23.62 14.56
N ARG A 298 -16.38 23.36 15.23
CA ARG A 298 -17.72 23.35 14.60
C ARG A 298 -18.51 24.64 14.84
N SER A 299 -18.08 25.44 15.81
CA SER A 299 -18.72 26.70 16.19
C SER A 299 -18.22 27.82 15.28
N ASP A 300 -19.13 28.46 14.54
CA ASP A 300 -18.80 29.60 13.68
C ASP A 300 -18.21 30.76 14.49
N ALA A 301 -18.72 31.01 15.69
CA ALA A 301 -18.18 32.03 16.59
C ALA A 301 -16.70 31.78 16.95
N SER A 302 -16.31 30.51 17.17
CA SER A 302 -14.90 30.18 17.42
C SER A 302 -14.04 30.35 16.17
N ILE A 303 -14.55 29.97 15.00
CA ILE A 303 -13.86 30.12 13.72
C ILE A 303 -13.62 31.60 13.41
N GLN A 304 -14.62 32.46 13.63
CA GLN A 304 -14.54 33.92 13.45
C GLN A 304 -13.53 34.55 14.42
N GLN A 305 -13.38 34.00 15.62
CA GLN A 305 -12.33 34.38 16.59
C GLN A 305 -10.94 33.81 16.25
N GLY A 306 -10.77 33.20 15.07
CA GLY A 306 -9.49 32.63 14.63
C GLY A 306 -9.14 31.26 15.23
N ARG A 307 -9.98 30.70 16.10
CA ARG A 307 -9.79 29.36 16.68
C ARG A 307 -10.31 28.30 15.71
N TRP A 308 -9.41 27.75 14.91
CA TRP A 308 -9.76 26.85 13.81
C TRP A 308 -9.75 25.37 14.19
N TYR A 309 -8.80 24.96 15.04
CA TYR A 309 -8.63 23.56 15.44
C TYR A 309 -8.73 23.36 16.95
N GLN A 310 -9.15 22.17 17.34
CA GLN A 310 -9.28 21.71 18.72
C GLN A 310 -8.00 21.04 19.17
N ASN A 311 -7.77 20.96 20.49
CA ASN A 311 -6.72 20.13 21.07
C ASN A 311 -7.16 18.65 21.13
N ALA A 312 -7.53 18.09 19.98
CA ALA A 312 -8.01 16.73 19.82
C ALA A 312 -7.64 16.22 18.42
N PRO A 313 -7.26 14.94 18.24
CA PRO A 313 -6.96 14.39 16.92
C PRO A 313 -8.24 14.28 16.07
N VAL A 314 -8.11 14.42 14.74
CA VAL A 314 -9.21 14.06 13.84
C VAL A 314 -9.47 12.56 13.93
N GLY A 315 -10.73 12.16 14.00
CA GLY A 315 -11.09 10.74 13.95
C GLY A 315 -10.55 10.04 12.70
N ARG A 316 -9.97 8.85 12.88
CA ARG A 316 -9.38 8.04 11.79
C ARG A 316 -10.30 7.87 10.59
N HIS A 317 -11.57 7.54 10.81
CA HIS A 317 -12.52 7.32 9.71
C HIS A 317 -12.85 8.61 8.93
N SER A 318 -12.85 9.75 9.61
CA SER A 318 -13.00 11.06 8.97
C SER A 318 -11.81 11.37 8.07
N LEU A 319 -10.57 11.15 8.56
CA LEU A 319 -9.37 11.30 7.73
C LEU A 319 -9.37 10.36 6.53
N ASP A 320 -9.71 9.08 6.73
CA ASP A 320 -9.75 8.06 5.67
C ASP A 320 -10.77 8.37 4.57
N GLY A 321 -11.80 9.17 4.89
CA GLY A 321 -12.88 9.56 4.00
C GLY A 321 -12.63 10.82 3.17
N ILE A 322 -11.55 11.58 3.42
CA ILE A 322 -11.37 12.94 2.87
C ILE A 322 -11.45 12.98 1.34
N VAL A 323 -10.64 12.19 0.63
CA VAL A 323 -10.65 12.24 -0.85
C VAL A 323 -12.00 11.83 -1.41
N ARG A 324 -12.66 10.85 -0.79
CA ARG A 324 -14.02 10.45 -1.20
C ARG A 324 -15.01 11.60 -1.00
N GLU A 325 -14.89 12.35 0.08
CA GLU A 325 -15.75 13.51 0.37
C GLU A 325 -15.47 14.69 -0.57
N LEU A 326 -14.22 14.89 -0.97
CA LEU A 326 -13.83 15.88 -1.97
C LEU A 326 -14.49 15.59 -3.31
N THR A 327 -14.46 14.32 -3.77
CA THR A 327 -14.93 13.93 -5.10
C THR A 327 -16.41 13.56 -5.17
N ALA A 328 -17.07 13.24 -4.05
CA ALA A 328 -18.46 12.76 -4.04
C ALA A 328 -19.48 13.69 -4.74
N PRO A 329 -19.38 15.03 -4.65
CA PRO A 329 -20.33 15.93 -5.31
C PRO A 329 -20.09 16.13 -6.81
N LEU A 330 -19.02 15.56 -7.37
CA LEU A 330 -18.67 15.75 -8.78
C LEU A 330 -19.53 14.83 -9.66
N THR A 331 -20.09 15.38 -10.72
CA THR A 331 -20.90 14.64 -11.70
C THR A 331 -19.99 13.98 -12.74
N GLY A 332 -20.43 12.87 -13.34
CA GLY A 332 -19.65 12.18 -14.39
C GLY A 332 -18.44 11.39 -13.90
N VAL A 333 -18.21 11.32 -12.58
CA VAL A 333 -17.13 10.50 -11.99
C VAL A 333 -17.55 9.04 -11.94
N THR A 334 -16.99 8.22 -12.84
CA THR A 334 -17.21 6.77 -12.87
C THR A 334 -16.17 6.00 -12.05
N GLN A 335 -14.98 6.59 -11.86
CA GLN A 335 -13.89 5.97 -11.12
C GLN A 335 -14.02 6.18 -9.61
N ARG A 336 -13.44 5.23 -8.85
CA ARG A 336 -13.40 5.32 -7.40
C ARG A 336 -12.17 6.08 -6.93
N TYR A 337 -12.38 7.16 -6.17
CA TYR A 337 -11.29 7.93 -5.54
C TYR A 337 -11.28 7.75 -4.01
N THR A 338 -10.08 7.56 -3.45
CA THR A 338 -9.84 7.41 -2.00
C THR A 338 -8.50 8.04 -1.66
N ASN A 339 -8.11 8.13 -0.38
CA ASN A 339 -6.77 8.65 -0.02
C ASN A 339 -5.63 7.87 -0.70
N GLN A 340 -5.85 6.58 -1.00
CA GLN A 340 -4.90 5.75 -1.74
C GLN A 340 -4.68 6.24 -3.19
N SER A 341 -5.66 6.95 -3.77
CA SER A 341 -5.56 7.57 -5.09
C SER A 341 -4.45 8.62 -5.14
N LEU A 342 -4.19 9.35 -4.05
CA LEU A 342 -3.13 10.37 -4.01
C LEU A 342 -1.74 9.75 -4.20
N ARG A 343 -1.49 8.61 -3.53
CA ARG A 343 -0.25 7.84 -3.70
C ARG A 343 -0.11 7.26 -5.11
N LYS A 344 -1.22 6.88 -5.75
CA LYS A 344 -1.23 6.46 -7.16
C LYS A 344 -0.96 7.63 -8.10
N THR A 345 -1.57 8.79 -7.86
CA THR A 345 -1.30 10.03 -8.61
C THR A 345 0.17 10.39 -8.54
N CYS A 346 0.80 10.32 -7.36
CA CYS A 346 2.24 10.52 -7.21
C CYS A 346 3.04 9.60 -8.15
N ALA A 347 2.80 8.29 -8.05
CA ALA A 347 3.54 7.30 -8.84
C ALA A 347 3.35 7.48 -10.35
N SER A 348 2.10 7.62 -10.81
CA SER A 348 1.80 7.84 -12.23
C SER A 348 2.36 9.17 -12.75
N THR A 349 2.30 10.24 -11.96
CA THR A 349 2.83 11.54 -12.37
C THR A 349 4.35 11.55 -12.49
N LEU A 350 5.06 10.95 -11.54
CA LEU A 350 6.51 10.81 -11.65
C LEU A 350 6.89 9.91 -12.84
N HIS A 351 6.16 8.84 -13.08
CA HIS A 351 6.39 7.98 -14.25
C HIS A 351 6.21 8.75 -15.56
N ARG A 352 5.13 9.53 -15.68
CA ARG A 352 4.86 10.37 -16.87
C ARG A 352 5.91 11.46 -17.09
N ALA A 353 6.50 11.96 -16.01
CA ALA A 353 7.61 12.92 -16.07
C ALA A 353 8.96 12.27 -16.41
N GLY A 354 9.01 10.95 -16.63
CA GLY A 354 10.21 10.23 -17.05
C GLY A 354 11.15 9.79 -15.92
N PHE A 355 10.72 9.86 -14.65
CA PHE A 355 11.53 9.37 -13.54
C PHE A 355 11.69 7.85 -13.59
N ALA A 356 12.89 7.38 -13.24
CA ALA A 356 13.18 5.96 -13.17
C ALA A 356 12.34 5.26 -12.09
N ARG A 357 12.01 3.99 -12.30
CA ARG A 357 11.12 3.23 -11.40
C ARG A 357 11.70 3.11 -9.99
N GLU A 358 13.03 3.07 -9.88
CA GLU A 358 13.77 3.00 -8.63
C GLU A 358 13.58 4.28 -7.80
N ASP A 359 13.61 5.45 -8.44
CA ASP A 359 13.37 6.73 -7.79
C ASP A 359 11.92 6.86 -7.36
N ILE A 360 10.98 6.45 -8.22
CA ILE A 360 9.55 6.42 -7.88
C ILE A 360 9.31 5.47 -6.70
N ALA A 361 9.93 4.29 -6.69
CA ALA A 361 9.81 3.33 -5.60
C ALA A 361 10.36 3.90 -4.28
N ARG A 362 11.47 4.65 -4.33
CA ARG A 362 12.04 5.37 -3.17
C ARG A 362 11.07 6.43 -2.62
N VAL A 363 10.57 7.30 -3.49
CA VAL A 363 9.61 8.37 -3.13
C VAL A 363 8.31 7.78 -2.59
N THR A 364 7.82 6.72 -3.21
CA THR A 364 6.53 6.12 -2.83
C THR A 364 6.66 5.09 -1.70
N GLY A 365 7.86 4.71 -1.27
CA GLY A 365 8.09 3.73 -0.21
C GLY A 365 7.66 2.30 -0.59
N HIS A 366 7.95 1.89 -1.83
CA HIS A 366 7.68 0.54 -2.34
C HIS A 366 8.98 -0.26 -2.54
N SER A 367 8.88 -1.59 -2.46
CA SER A 367 9.86 -2.45 -3.12
C SER A 367 9.67 -2.36 -4.64
N SER A 368 10.75 -2.52 -5.42
CA SER A 368 10.78 -2.30 -6.87
C SER A 368 9.63 -2.98 -7.64
N THR A 369 9.24 -4.21 -7.30
CA THR A 369 8.17 -4.94 -8.01
C THR A 369 6.75 -4.53 -7.62
N ALA A 370 6.54 -3.90 -6.46
CA ALA A 370 5.20 -3.56 -5.99
C ALA A 370 4.64 -2.28 -6.64
N ILE A 371 5.52 -1.45 -7.22
CA ILE A 371 5.17 -0.15 -7.80
C ILE A 371 4.30 -0.26 -9.05
N GLU A 372 4.37 -1.38 -9.76
CA GLU A 372 3.60 -1.63 -10.99
C GLU A 372 2.09 -1.53 -10.77
N ARG A 373 1.60 -1.83 -9.56
CA ARG A 373 0.18 -1.71 -9.20
C ARG A 373 -0.29 -0.26 -9.01
N TYR A 374 0.65 0.68 -8.91
CA TYR A 374 0.40 2.09 -8.62
C TYR A 374 0.61 2.97 -9.84
N ILE A 375 1.56 2.61 -10.71
CA ILE A 375 1.72 3.25 -12.02
C ILE A 375 0.59 2.74 -12.90
N GLN A 376 -0.44 3.58 -13.06
CA GLN A 376 -1.52 3.34 -14.01
C GLN A 376 -1.33 4.24 -15.22
N PHE A 377 -1.47 3.64 -16.39
CA PHE A 377 -1.41 4.31 -17.67
C PHE A 377 -2.76 4.98 -17.91
N ASP A 378 -2.72 6.23 -18.35
CA ASP A 378 -3.90 6.93 -18.83
C ASP A 378 -3.98 6.90 -20.36
N VAL A 379 -4.99 7.58 -20.91
CA VAL A 379 -5.21 7.64 -22.36
C VAL A 379 -4.00 8.23 -23.08
N GLN A 380 -3.33 9.24 -22.51
CA GLN A 380 -2.17 9.86 -23.15
C GLN A 380 -0.99 8.91 -23.20
N ASP A 381 -0.79 8.11 -22.14
CA ASP A 381 0.24 7.07 -22.12
C ASP A 381 -0.01 6.02 -23.22
N HIS A 382 -1.26 5.59 -23.39
CA HIS A 382 -1.63 4.66 -24.46
C HIS A 382 -1.44 5.25 -25.86
N VAL A 383 -1.76 6.54 -26.05
CA VAL A 383 -1.52 7.25 -27.32
C VAL A 383 -0.02 7.30 -27.63
N LYS A 384 0.83 7.65 -26.65
CA LYS A 384 2.29 7.65 -26.81
C LYS A 384 2.83 6.28 -27.19
N VAL A 385 2.38 5.22 -26.50
CA VAL A 385 2.76 3.83 -26.83
C VAL A 385 2.33 3.48 -28.25
N SER A 386 1.08 3.79 -28.63
CA SER A 386 0.58 3.47 -29.96
C SER A 386 1.35 4.21 -31.05
N HIS A 387 1.66 5.50 -30.85
CA HIS A 387 2.45 6.28 -31.80
C HIS A 387 3.88 5.74 -31.90
N ALA A 388 4.51 5.38 -30.79
CA ALA A 388 5.84 4.77 -30.78
C ALA A 388 5.88 3.44 -31.56
N LEU A 389 4.83 2.61 -31.43
CA LEU A 389 4.69 1.37 -32.20
C LEU A 389 4.50 1.64 -33.70
N GLN A 390 3.68 2.64 -34.06
CA GLN A 390 3.43 3.03 -35.45
C GLN A 390 4.67 3.64 -36.13
N SER A 391 5.49 4.37 -35.38
CA SER A 391 6.73 5.01 -35.85
C SER A 391 7.96 4.10 -35.81
N GLY A 392 7.79 2.79 -35.56
CA GLY A 392 8.90 1.84 -35.51
C GLY A 392 9.91 2.11 -34.38
N GLY A 393 9.46 2.72 -33.28
CA GLY A 393 10.29 3.07 -32.13
C GLY A 393 11.02 4.42 -32.24
N GLN A 394 10.77 5.20 -33.30
CA GLN A 394 11.31 6.56 -33.40
C GLN A 394 10.45 7.53 -32.58
N SER A 395 10.91 7.85 -31.37
CA SER A 395 10.23 8.83 -30.51
C SER A 395 10.48 10.25 -31.05
N SER A 396 9.54 10.81 -31.80
CA SER A 396 9.51 12.24 -32.06
C SER A 396 9.05 12.97 -30.80
N SER A 397 9.89 13.86 -30.28
CA SER A 397 9.55 14.76 -29.18
C SER A 397 8.49 15.76 -29.64
N LEU A 398 7.21 15.47 -29.40
CA LEU A 398 6.11 16.39 -29.69
C LEU A 398 5.85 17.30 -28.47
N SER A 399 6.31 18.54 -28.57
CA SER A 399 5.71 19.68 -27.87
C SER A 399 4.37 19.99 -28.53
N ILE A 400 3.28 19.85 -27.78
CA ILE A 400 1.94 20.26 -28.22
C ILE A 400 1.77 21.72 -27.79
N ASP A 401 2.06 22.65 -28.69
CA ASP A 401 1.53 24.01 -28.57
C ASP A 401 0.16 24.05 -29.25
N THR A 402 -0.78 24.70 -28.55
CA THR A 402 -2.19 24.83 -28.92
C THR A 402 -2.41 26.26 -29.42
N GLU A 403 -3.16 26.46 -30.53
CA GLU A 403 -3.98 27.65 -30.92
C GLU A 403 -4.17 27.74 -32.47
N PRO A 404 -5.16 28.47 -33.03
CA PRO A 404 -6.43 27.90 -33.51
C PRO A 404 -6.73 28.13 -35.02
N GLU A 405 -7.92 27.67 -35.43
CA GLU A 405 -8.49 27.62 -36.79
C GLU A 405 -8.38 28.90 -37.66
N ARG A 406 -8.02 28.72 -38.95
CA ARG A 406 -8.84 29.18 -40.10
C ARG A 406 -8.40 28.65 -41.48
N SER A 407 -9.36 27.99 -42.14
CA SER A 407 -9.72 27.99 -43.57
C SER A 407 -8.69 27.77 -44.70
N VAL A 408 -8.81 26.57 -45.31
CA VAL A 408 -8.85 26.20 -46.76
C VAL A 408 -8.09 27.04 -47.79
N GLU A 409 -7.14 26.41 -48.51
CA GLU A 409 -7.22 26.17 -49.97
C GLU A 409 -6.09 25.25 -50.50
N ALA A 410 -6.34 24.73 -51.71
CA ALA A 410 -5.83 23.58 -52.47
C ALA A 410 -4.32 23.34 -52.71
N MET A 411 -4.01 22.04 -52.98
CA MET A 411 -3.05 21.41 -53.95
C MET A 411 -1.77 22.18 -54.33
N GLU A 412 -0.57 21.60 -54.41
CA GLU A 412 -0.15 20.35 -55.06
C GLU A 412 1.30 20.04 -54.63
N GLN A 413 1.69 18.77 -54.72
CA GLN A 413 3.01 18.25 -54.37
C GLN A 413 4.10 18.69 -55.36
N SER A 414 5.28 19.08 -54.86
CA SER A 414 6.54 18.78 -55.54
C SER A 414 7.70 18.62 -54.54
N ASN A 415 8.34 17.46 -54.61
CA ASN A 415 9.53 17.07 -53.85
C ASN A 415 10.77 17.76 -54.40
N VAL A 416 11.60 18.34 -53.52
CA VAL A 416 13.04 18.50 -53.77
C VAL A 416 13.81 18.05 -52.54
N VAL A 417 14.38 16.85 -52.65
CA VAL A 417 15.33 16.26 -51.70
C VAL A 417 16.68 16.95 -51.88
N THR A 418 17.20 17.56 -50.81
CA THR A 418 18.64 17.90 -50.72
C THR A 418 19.30 16.95 -49.74
N ALA A 419 20.29 16.22 -50.27
CA ALA A 419 21.03 15.16 -49.61
C ALA A 419 22.25 15.71 -48.85
N ASN A 420 22.65 15.02 -47.76
CA ASN A 420 24.07 14.81 -47.42
C ASN A 420 24.22 13.60 -46.44
N PRO A 421 25.42 13.02 -46.26
CA PRO A 421 25.76 11.73 -46.87
C PRO A 421 26.05 10.65 -45.82
N ALA A 422 25.55 9.43 -46.03
CA ALA A 422 25.94 8.27 -45.25
C ALA A 422 27.04 7.48 -46.00
N LYS A 423 28.14 7.20 -45.29
CA LYS A 423 29.25 6.35 -45.73
C LYS A 423 28.73 5.05 -46.33
N LYS A 424 29.19 4.71 -47.54
CA LYS A 424 28.75 3.50 -48.25
C LYS A 424 29.70 2.35 -47.94
N MET A 425 29.16 1.33 -47.28
CA MET A 425 29.84 0.04 -47.14
C MET A 425 29.71 -0.74 -48.45
N ARG A 426 30.85 -1.16 -49.02
CA ARG A 426 30.89 -2.04 -50.19
C ARG A 426 31.41 -3.40 -49.79
N LEU A 427 30.70 -4.42 -50.27
CA LEU A 427 30.98 -5.82 -50.05
C LEU A 427 31.35 -6.44 -51.39
N ASN A 428 32.59 -6.88 -51.52
CA ASN A 428 33.06 -7.58 -52.71
C ASN A 428 33.20 -9.07 -52.39
N ILE A 429 32.50 -9.88 -53.17
CA ILE A 429 32.49 -11.34 -53.02
C ILE A 429 33.31 -11.91 -54.18
N ASN A 430 34.49 -12.44 -53.88
CA ASN A 430 35.32 -13.10 -54.88
C ASN A 430 34.93 -14.58 -54.97
N GLY A 431 34.23 -14.93 -56.06
CA GLY A 431 33.62 -16.25 -56.26
C GLY A 431 34.58 -17.44 -56.33
N ASN A 432 35.89 -17.22 -56.42
CA ASN A 432 36.87 -18.30 -56.55
C ASN A 432 37.60 -18.65 -55.24
N THR A 433 37.45 -17.87 -54.16
CA THR A 433 38.12 -18.15 -52.87
C THR A 433 37.17 -18.25 -51.67
N ASN A 434 35.86 -18.12 -51.87
CA ASN A 434 34.85 -18.16 -50.79
C ASN A 434 35.14 -17.21 -49.61
N THR A 435 35.83 -16.10 -49.89
CA THR A 435 36.13 -15.04 -48.91
C THR A 435 35.39 -13.77 -49.29
N VAL A 436 34.90 -13.06 -48.27
CA VAL A 436 34.13 -11.84 -48.41
C VAL A 436 34.91 -10.69 -47.75
N GLU A 437 35.21 -9.66 -48.53
CA GLU A 437 35.94 -8.48 -48.04
C GLU A 437 34.98 -7.29 -47.92
N ILE A 438 35.01 -6.64 -46.76
CA ILE A 438 34.13 -5.52 -46.42
C ILE A 438 34.99 -4.26 -46.27
N VAL A 439 34.75 -3.27 -47.14
CA VAL A 439 35.46 -1.99 -47.11
C VAL A 439 34.48 -0.86 -46.84
N PHE A 440 34.87 0.03 -45.94
CA PHE A 440 34.12 1.25 -45.59
C PHE A 440 34.84 2.45 -46.22
N GLU A 441 34.14 3.19 -47.09
CA GLU A 441 34.61 4.51 -47.59
C GLU A 441 34.11 5.65 -46.68
#